data_AF-A0A820M3F4-F1
#
_entry.id   AF-A0A820M3F4-F1
#
_cell.length_a   1.000
_cell.length_b   1.000
_cell.length_c   1.000
_cell.angle_alpha   90.00
_cell.angle_beta   90.00
_cell.angle_gamma   90.00
#
_symmetry.space_group_name_H-M   'P 1'
#
loop_
_entity.id
_entity.type
_entity.pdbx_description
1 polymer ?
#
loop_
_entity_poly.entity_id
_entity_poly.type
_entity_poly.pdbx_seq_one_letter_code
_entity_poly.pdbx_strand_id
1 'polypeptide(L)'
;NVFRHMYKAIQPLDYFSNELISYIDILIHLSQWSVLVQIIFEISHPKTISNRSSRSSDMQSAGGRAFQDTLIGSLLSKSTLPSMPGKPFVYFDKPKSMNERDLEITTRTICQPMKIYQDYLSRLFKVFVKNADARNDVLQWIGDCFYENQGKNKEWSSHDPLIQYAFVSDGFLLNLNIVLLNLVKPFAEPY
;
A
#
# COMPACT_ATOMS: atom_id res chain seq x y z
N ASN A 1 -20.53 -7.40 -4.38
CA ASN A 1 -19.33 -8.01 -3.77
C ASN A 1 -18.83 -7.06 -2.68
N VAL A 2 -18.82 -7.52 -1.43
CA VAL A 2 -18.48 -6.73 -0.22
C VAL A 2 -17.13 -6.03 -0.31
N PHE A 3 -16.11 -6.71 -0.84
CA PHE A 3 -14.77 -6.14 -0.94
C PHE A 3 -14.68 -4.98 -1.94
N ARG A 4 -15.53 -4.96 -2.97
CA ARG A 4 -15.63 -3.83 -3.89
C ARG A 4 -16.26 -2.61 -3.22
N HIS A 5 -17.20 -2.83 -2.32
CA HIS A 5 -17.76 -1.76 -1.50
C HIS A 5 -16.70 -1.22 -0.54
N MET A 6 -15.97 -2.10 0.16
CA MET A 6 -14.86 -1.71 1.04
C MET A 6 -13.80 -0.90 0.29
N TYR A 7 -13.37 -1.35 -0.90
CA TYR A 7 -12.42 -0.61 -1.74
C TYR A 7 -12.88 0.83 -2.01
N LYS A 8 -14.16 1.01 -2.42
CA LYS A 8 -14.73 2.33 -2.67
C LYS A 8 -14.83 3.18 -1.40
N ALA A 9 -15.21 2.56 -0.28
CA ALA A 9 -15.36 3.24 1.00
C ALA A 9 -14.02 3.72 1.58
N ILE A 10 -12.92 3.01 1.31
CA ILE A 10 -11.56 3.33 1.78
C ILE A 10 -10.90 4.44 0.95
N GLN A 11 -11.30 4.63 -0.32
CA GLN A 11 -10.70 5.66 -1.19
C GLN A 11 -10.65 7.06 -0.56
N PRO A 12 -11.76 7.62 -0.03
CA PRO A 12 -11.74 8.97 0.55
C PRO A 12 -11.12 9.06 1.94
N LEU A 13 -10.84 7.93 2.60
CA LEU A 13 -10.36 7.92 3.98
C LEU A 13 -8.87 8.23 4.08
N ASP A 14 -8.48 8.89 5.16
CA ASP A 14 -7.07 9.20 5.45
C ASP A 14 -6.47 8.18 6.44
N TYR A 15 -5.14 8.08 6.51
CA TYR A 15 -4.41 7.10 7.34
C TYR A 15 -4.73 7.23 8.84
N PHE A 16 -5.14 8.42 9.29
CA PHE A 16 -5.49 8.71 10.67
C PHE A 16 -6.99 8.55 10.98
N SER A 17 -7.82 8.16 10.01
CA SER A 17 -9.27 8.00 10.23
C SER A 17 -9.60 6.71 10.99
N ASN A 18 -10.50 6.82 11.97
CA ASN A 18 -10.96 5.67 12.76
C ASN A 18 -11.75 4.67 11.91
N GLU A 19 -12.46 5.17 10.90
CA GLU A 19 -13.20 4.38 9.93
C GLU A 19 -12.25 3.47 9.14
N LEU A 20 -11.09 3.98 8.72
CA LEU A 20 -10.09 3.18 8.01
C LEU A 20 -9.53 2.07 8.89
N ILE A 21 -9.21 2.37 10.15
CA ILE A 21 -8.78 1.37 11.12
C ILE A 21 -9.85 0.29 11.30
N SER A 22 -11.12 0.68 11.39
CA SER A 22 -12.25 -0.26 11.48
C SER A 22 -12.33 -1.19 10.26
N TYR A 23 -12.11 -0.66 9.05
CA TYR A 23 -12.02 -1.50 7.84
C TYR A 23 -10.84 -2.47 7.89
N ILE A 24 -9.68 -2.06 8.42
CA ILE A 24 -8.52 -2.94 8.58
C ILE A 24 -8.84 -4.04 9.60
N ASP A 25 -9.47 -3.73 10.73
CA ASP A 25 -9.88 -4.73 11.72
C ASP A 25 -10.90 -5.72 11.15
N ILE A 26 -11.85 -5.25 10.33
CA ILE A 26 -12.76 -6.13 9.58
C ILE A 26 -11.96 -7.07 8.67
N LEU A 27 -10.98 -6.57 7.92
CA LEU A 27 -10.13 -7.41 7.07
C LEU A 27 -9.33 -8.42 7.91
N ILE A 28 -8.77 -8.01 9.05
CA ILE A 28 -8.05 -8.90 9.98
C ILE A 28 -8.99 -10.03 10.46
N HIS A 29 -10.24 -9.71 10.78
CA HIS A 29 -11.23 -10.70 11.21
C HIS A 29 -11.61 -11.66 10.07
N LEU A 30 -11.85 -11.13 8.86
CA LEU A 30 -12.11 -11.95 7.67
C LEU A 30 -10.91 -12.83 7.30
N SER A 31 -9.70 -12.42 7.65
CA SER A 31 -8.47 -13.19 7.36
C SER A 31 -8.31 -14.46 8.20
N GLN A 32 -9.20 -14.71 9.16
CA GLN A 32 -9.24 -15.99 9.87
C GLN A 32 -9.64 -17.15 8.95
N TRP A 33 -10.32 -16.87 7.83
CA TRP A 33 -10.69 -17.85 6.82
C TRP A 33 -9.76 -17.75 5.61
N SER A 34 -9.01 -18.81 5.32
CA SER A 34 -8.04 -18.85 4.21
C SER A 34 -8.63 -18.47 2.86
N VAL A 35 -9.83 -18.98 2.57
CA VAL A 35 -10.59 -18.67 1.34
C VAL A 35 -10.83 -17.16 1.19
N LEU A 36 -11.09 -16.44 2.28
CA LEU A 36 -11.32 -15.00 2.20
C LEU A 36 -10.02 -14.24 1.94
N VAL A 37 -8.89 -14.69 2.50
CA VAL A 37 -7.56 -14.14 2.16
C VAL A 37 -7.25 -14.33 0.69
N GLN A 38 -7.48 -15.54 0.16
CA GLN A 38 -7.30 -15.84 -1.26
C GLN A 38 -8.16 -14.92 -2.14
N ILE A 39 -9.45 -14.76 -1.82
CA ILE A 39 -10.34 -13.84 -2.54
C ILE A 39 -9.84 -12.39 -2.46
N ILE A 40 -9.39 -11.93 -1.28
CA ILE A 40 -8.85 -10.58 -1.09
C ILE A 40 -7.64 -10.33 -2.02
N PHE A 41 -6.74 -11.30 -2.14
CA PHE A 41 -5.56 -11.16 -3.01
C PHE A 41 -5.89 -11.37 -4.49
N GLU A 42 -6.84 -12.24 -4.82
CA GLU A 42 -7.34 -12.43 -6.18
C GLU A 42 -7.93 -11.12 -6.74
N ILE A 43 -8.82 -10.47 -5.98
CA ILE A 43 -9.42 -9.18 -6.40
C ILE A 43 -8.44 -8.02 -6.30
N SER A 44 -7.38 -8.16 -5.49
CA SER A 44 -6.34 -7.14 -5.36
C SER A 44 -5.21 -7.31 -6.36
N HIS A 45 -5.28 -8.32 -7.23
CA HIS A 45 -4.31 -8.52 -8.29
C HIS A 45 -4.75 -7.76 -9.55
N PRO A 46 -3.91 -6.84 -10.10
CA PRO A 46 -4.29 -6.07 -11.29
C PRO A 46 -4.60 -6.91 -12.54
N LYS A 47 -3.97 -8.08 -12.69
CA LYS A 47 -4.22 -9.05 -13.78
C LYS A 47 -5.68 -9.56 -13.77
N THR A 48 -6.30 -9.66 -12.60
CA THR A 48 -7.72 -10.05 -12.47
C THR A 48 -8.66 -8.92 -12.91
N ILE A 49 -8.22 -7.67 -12.80
CA ILE A 49 -8.99 -6.48 -13.18
C ILE A 49 -8.96 -6.28 -14.70
N SER A 50 -7.81 -6.46 -15.35
CA SER A 50 -7.65 -6.31 -16.81
C SER A 50 -8.37 -7.39 -17.62
N ASN A 51 -8.47 -8.63 -17.10
CA ASN A 51 -9.18 -9.73 -17.76
C ASN A 51 -10.70 -9.51 -17.89
N ARG A 52 -11.29 -8.50 -17.23
CA ARG A 52 -12.70 -8.14 -17.39
C ARG A 52 -12.98 -7.15 -18.52
N SER A 53 -11.97 -6.51 -19.10
CA SER A 53 -12.15 -5.46 -20.12
C SER A 53 -11.58 -5.78 -21.50
N SER A 54 -10.78 -6.83 -21.68
CA SER A 54 -10.07 -7.02 -22.96
C SER A 54 -9.97 -8.51 -23.34
N ARG A 55 -10.66 -8.88 -24.42
CA ARG A 55 -10.64 -10.20 -25.06
C ARG A 55 -9.63 -10.20 -26.21
N SER A 56 -8.37 -9.86 -25.92
CA SER A 56 -7.27 -9.86 -26.89
C SER A 56 -6.03 -10.48 -26.26
N SER A 57 -5.46 -11.45 -26.97
CA SER A 57 -4.41 -12.41 -26.58
C SER A 57 -3.00 -11.84 -26.46
N ASP A 58 -2.86 -10.57 -26.08
CA ASP A 58 -1.57 -9.99 -25.74
C ASP A 58 -1.57 -9.71 -24.24
N MET A 59 -0.64 -10.33 -23.52
CA MET A 59 -0.43 -10.16 -22.09
C MET A 59 0.02 -8.71 -21.82
N GLN A 60 -0.94 -7.78 -21.82
CA GLN A 60 -0.75 -6.43 -21.30
C GLN A 60 -0.53 -6.59 -19.80
N SER A 61 0.73 -6.52 -19.38
CA SER A 61 1.08 -6.25 -17.99
C SER A 61 0.21 -5.06 -17.55
N ALA A 62 -0.60 -5.28 -16.52
CA ALA A 62 -1.23 -4.19 -15.83
C ALA A 62 -0.08 -3.41 -15.17
N GLY A 63 0.28 -2.27 -15.75
CA GLY A 63 1.47 -1.51 -15.35
C GLY A 63 1.54 -1.29 -13.83
N GLY A 64 2.75 -1.17 -13.27
CA GLY A 64 3.01 -1.18 -11.82
C GLY A 64 2.08 -0.31 -10.98
N ARG A 65 1.66 0.86 -11.49
CA ARG A 65 0.67 1.75 -10.83
C ARG A 65 -0.67 1.08 -10.54
N ALA A 66 -1.12 0.13 -11.35
CA ALA A 66 -2.40 -0.55 -11.19
C ALA A 66 -2.51 -1.30 -9.85
N PHE A 67 -1.39 -1.69 -9.24
CA PHE A 67 -1.38 -2.27 -7.88
C PHE A 67 -1.97 -1.30 -6.86
N GLN A 68 -1.69 0.00 -7.02
CA GLN A 68 -2.17 1.04 -6.12
C GLN A 68 -3.71 1.17 -6.13
N ASP A 69 -4.31 0.90 -7.29
CA ASP A 69 -5.74 1.04 -7.55
C ASP A 69 -6.54 -0.22 -7.16
N THR A 70 -6.04 -1.00 -6.20
CA THR A 70 -6.67 -2.22 -5.68
C THR A 70 -7.02 -2.10 -4.20
N LEU A 71 -7.77 -3.05 -3.63
CA LEU A 71 -8.13 -3.00 -2.20
C LEU A 71 -6.90 -2.96 -1.29
N ILE A 72 -5.99 -3.93 -1.44
CA ILE A 72 -4.75 -3.97 -0.65
C ILE A 72 -3.85 -2.79 -1.01
N GLY A 73 -3.73 -2.45 -2.30
CA GLY A 73 -2.86 -1.36 -2.69
C GLY A 73 -3.32 0.01 -2.22
N SER A 74 -4.62 0.27 -2.16
CA SER A 74 -5.18 1.52 -1.65
C SER A 74 -4.96 1.69 -0.16
N LEU A 75 -4.87 0.60 0.61
CA LEU A 75 -4.40 0.64 1.99
C LEU A 75 -2.92 1.05 2.02
N LEU A 76 -2.05 0.34 1.30
CA LEU A 76 -0.62 0.67 1.26
C LEU A 76 -0.35 2.11 0.78
N SER A 77 -1.24 2.70 -0.02
CA SER A 77 -1.10 4.06 -0.55
C SER A 77 -1.32 5.19 0.44
N LYS A 78 -1.93 4.93 1.59
CA LYS A 78 -2.26 5.98 2.56
C LYS A 78 -0.98 6.46 3.22
N SER A 79 -0.57 7.67 2.87
CA SER A 79 0.72 8.24 3.25
C SER A 79 0.62 9.75 3.37
N THR A 80 1.60 10.31 4.07
CA THR A 80 1.82 11.76 4.13
C THR A 80 2.51 12.28 2.89
N LEU A 81 3.09 11.38 2.10
CA LEU A 81 3.69 11.69 0.83
C LEU A 81 2.61 11.86 -0.25
N PRO A 82 2.83 12.76 -1.23
CA PRO A 82 1.93 12.92 -2.34
C PRO A 82 1.74 11.61 -3.10
N SER A 83 0.48 11.25 -3.36
CA SER A 83 0.17 10.03 -4.13
C SER A 83 0.53 10.13 -5.62
N MET A 84 0.91 11.32 -6.09
CA MET A 84 1.32 11.60 -7.47
C MET A 84 2.41 12.68 -7.53
N PRO A 85 3.33 12.60 -8.51
CA PRO A 85 4.30 13.64 -8.78
C PRO A 85 3.63 15.01 -8.97
N GLY A 86 4.26 16.06 -8.45
CA GLY A 86 3.81 17.45 -8.59
C GLY A 86 2.66 17.87 -7.67
N LYS A 87 2.09 16.97 -6.87
CA LYS A 87 1.13 17.35 -5.82
C LYS A 87 1.85 18.01 -4.62
N PRO A 88 1.23 19.02 -3.99
CA PRO A 88 1.83 19.71 -2.85
C PRO A 88 1.93 18.80 -1.63
N PHE A 89 2.96 19.02 -0.82
CA PHE A 89 3.04 18.46 0.53
C PHE A 89 2.06 19.23 1.41
N VAL A 90 1.05 18.53 1.93
CA VAL A 90 -0.10 19.16 2.62
C VAL A 90 0.27 19.58 4.05
N TYR A 91 1.32 18.98 4.63
CA TYR A 91 1.59 19.11 6.05
C TYR A 91 2.64 20.16 6.41
N PHE A 92 3.48 20.59 5.47
CA PHE A 92 4.54 21.56 5.72
C PHE A 92 4.33 22.79 4.85
N ASP A 93 3.76 23.85 5.44
CA ASP A 93 3.73 25.16 4.81
C ASP A 93 5.04 25.90 5.09
N LYS A 94 5.81 26.17 4.03
CA LYS A 94 7.14 26.83 4.06
C LYS A 94 8.06 26.29 5.18
N PRO A 95 8.53 25.03 5.08
CA PRO A 95 9.34 24.39 6.13
C PRO A 95 10.62 25.16 6.49
N LYS A 96 11.17 25.96 5.56
CA LYS A 96 12.37 26.78 5.78
C LYS A 96 12.16 27.98 6.71
N SER A 97 10.91 28.42 6.90
CA SER A 97 10.57 29.57 7.75
C SER A 97 9.87 29.18 9.05
N MET A 98 9.62 27.88 9.26
CA MET A 98 9.00 27.36 10.48
C MET A 98 10.01 27.41 11.62
N ASN A 99 9.58 27.82 12.82
CA ASN A 99 10.44 27.72 14.00
C ASN A 99 10.57 26.25 14.44
N GLU A 100 11.59 25.95 15.25
CA GLU A 100 11.91 24.57 15.66
C GLU A 100 10.77 23.89 16.43
N ARG A 101 10.06 24.62 17.29
CA ARG A 101 8.94 24.05 18.07
C ARG A 101 7.75 23.70 17.18
N ASP A 102 7.39 24.58 16.26
CA ASP A 102 6.28 24.36 15.34
C ASP A 102 6.60 23.20 14.38
N LEU A 103 7.86 23.09 13.95
CA LEU A 103 8.34 21.97 13.15
C LEU A 103 8.25 20.64 13.93
N GLU A 104 8.66 20.64 15.19
CA GLU A 104 8.59 19.45 16.05
C GLU A 104 7.13 19.03 16.30
N ILE A 105 6.25 19.96 16.64
CA ILE A 105 4.81 19.71 16.85
C ILE A 105 4.20 19.13 15.57
N THR A 106 4.46 19.74 14.43
CA THR A 106 3.95 19.30 13.12
C THR A 106 4.43 17.88 12.81
N THR A 107 5.72 17.63 13.00
CA THR A 107 6.32 16.30 12.78
C THR A 107 5.67 15.25 13.67
N ARG A 108 5.46 15.53 14.96
CA ARG A 108 4.81 14.59 15.89
C ARG A 108 3.36 14.29 15.50
N THR A 109 2.59 15.33 15.16
CA THR A 109 1.18 15.19 14.71
C THR A 109 1.04 14.32 13.46
N ILE A 110 2.09 14.27 12.63
CA ILE A 110 2.12 13.45 11.42
C ILE A 110 2.62 12.04 11.71
N CYS A 111 3.79 11.93 12.35
CA CYS A 111 4.49 10.66 12.51
C CYS A 111 3.77 9.71 13.46
N GLN A 112 3.12 10.22 14.52
CA GLN A 112 2.46 9.35 15.50
C GLN A 112 1.25 8.61 14.90
N PRO A 113 0.28 9.27 14.24
CA PRO A 113 -0.82 8.55 13.58
C PRO A 113 -0.33 7.66 12.44
N MET A 114 0.69 8.08 11.69
CA MET A 114 1.28 7.25 10.63
C MET A 114 1.89 5.95 11.18
N LYS A 115 2.60 6.02 12.31
CA LYS A 115 3.16 4.85 12.98
C LYS A 115 2.06 3.88 13.41
N ILE A 116 0.99 4.39 14.05
CA ILE A 116 -0.17 3.58 14.44
C ILE A 116 -0.75 2.89 13.20
N TYR A 117 -0.97 3.64 12.13
CA TYR A 117 -1.50 3.10 10.87
C TYR A 117 -0.61 1.97 10.30
N GLN A 118 0.70 2.16 10.29
CA GLN A 118 1.67 1.18 9.81
C GLN A 118 1.73 -0.08 10.70
N ASP A 119 1.50 0.05 12.00
CA ASP A 119 1.36 -1.09 12.91
C ASP A 119 0.12 -1.94 12.55
N TYR A 120 -1.01 -1.29 12.21
CA TYR A 120 -2.21 -1.98 11.73
C TYR A 120 -1.98 -2.69 10.38
N LEU A 121 -1.31 -2.03 9.43
CA LEU A 121 -0.93 -2.67 8.16
C LEU A 121 -0.02 -3.89 8.39
N SER A 122 0.99 -3.74 9.24
CA SER A 122 1.91 -4.84 9.56
C SER A 122 1.19 -6.00 10.24
N ARG A 123 0.24 -5.71 11.14
CA ARG A 123 -0.62 -6.72 11.77
C ARG A 123 -1.48 -7.45 10.73
N LEU A 124 -2.10 -6.72 9.80
CA LEU A 124 -2.92 -7.30 8.74
C LEU A 124 -2.10 -8.27 7.86
N PHE A 125 -0.94 -7.83 7.34
CA PHE A 125 -0.08 -8.67 6.52
C PHE A 125 0.48 -9.87 7.28
N LYS A 126 0.78 -9.71 8.58
CA LYS A 126 1.20 -10.83 9.43
C LYS A 126 0.10 -11.89 9.54
N VAL A 127 -1.18 -11.50 9.63
CA VAL A 127 -2.30 -12.46 9.64
C VAL A 127 -2.42 -13.16 8.29
N PHE A 128 -2.29 -12.43 7.18
CA PHE A 128 -2.31 -13.02 5.84
C PHE A 128 -1.21 -14.09 5.65
N VAL A 129 0.04 -13.77 5.97
CA VAL A 129 1.19 -14.67 5.78
C VAL A 129 1.18 -15.86 6.74
N LYS A 130 0.57 -15.71 7.93
CA LYS A 130 0.39 -16.82 8.87
C LYS A 130 -0.59 -17.89 8.36
N ASN A 131 -1.49 -17.53 7.45
CA ASN A 131 -2.42 -18.47 6.85
C ASN A 131 -1.68 -19.31 5.80
N ALA A 132 -1.37 -20.58 6.13
CA ALA A 132 -0.53 -21.43 5.27
C ALA A 132 -1.10 -21.61 3.86
N ASP A 133 -2.42 -21.71 3.74
CA ASP A 133 -3.12 -21.96 2.47
C ASP A 133 -3.14 -20.73 1.56
N ALA A 134 -3.10 -19.53 2.13
CA ALA A 134 -3.14 -18.25 1.39
C ALA A 134 -1.79 -17.55 1.31
N ARG A 135 -0.77 -18.03 2.05
CA ARG A 135 0.57 -17.43 2.12
C ARG A 135 1.19 -17.28 0.74
N ASN A 136 1.04 -18.28 -0.13
CA ASN A 136 1.62 -18.23 -1.47
C ASN A 136 0.97 -17.14 -2.33
N ASP A 137 -0.34 -16.92 -2.22
CA ASP A 137 -1.03 -15.85 -2.95
C ASP A 137 -0.57 -14.46 -2.51
N VAL A 138 -0.36 -14.30 -1.20
CA VAL A 138 0.18 -13.06 -0.61
C VAL A 138 1.58 -12.78 -1.14
N LEU A 139 2.46 -13.80 -1.10
CA LEU A 139 3.84 -13.67 -1.57
C LEU A 139 3.91 -13.46 -3.08
N GLN A 140 3.05 -14.12 -3.85
CA GLN A 140 2.95 -13.93 -5.30
C GLN A 140 2.53 -12.49 -5.63
N TRP A 141 1.52 -11.95 -4.92
CA TRP A 141 1.09 -10.56 -5.12
C TRP A 141 2.21 -9.57 -4.83
N ILE A 142 2.99 -9.78 -3.76
CA ILE A 142 4.16 -8.94 -3.43
C ILE A 142 5.23 -9.06 -4.52
N GLY A 143 5.54 -10.28 -4.97
CA GLY A 143 6.52 -10.55 -6.01
C GLY A 143 6.15 -9.89 -7.35
N ASP A 144 4.91 -10.05 -7.78
CA ASP A 144 4.37 -9.42 -8.98
C ASP A 144 4.37 -7.90 -8.85
N CYS A 145 4.01 -7.36 -7.68
CA CYS A 145 4.07 -5.92 -7.42
C CYS A 145 5.50 -5.38 -7.60
N PHE A 146 6.51 -6.08 -7.09
CA PHE A 146 7.90 -5.65 -7.27
C PHE A 146 8.37 -5.79 -8.71
N TYR A 147 8.02 -6.89 -9.37
CA TYR A 147 8.39 -7.13 -10.77
C TYR A 147 7.86 -6.01 -11.69
N GLU A 148 6.59 -5.63 -11.54
CA GLU A 148 5.97 -4.58 -12.36
C GLU A 148 6.46 -3.17 -11.98
N ASN A 149 7.08 -2.99 -10.81
CA ASN A 149 7.61 -1.71 -10.34
C ASN A 149 9.15 -1.63 -10.35
N GLN A 150 9.86 -2.63 -10.87
CA GLN A 150 11.33 -2.68 -10.91
C GLN A 150 11.97 -1.50 -11.67
N GLY A 151 11.21 -0.87 -12.57
CA GLY A 151 11.66 0.29 -13.34
C GLY A 151 11.76 1.59 -12.53
N LYS A 152 11.09 1.68 -11.36
CA LYS A 152 11.00 2.90 -10.55
C LYS A 152 12.35 3.34 -9.95
N ASN A 153 13.27 2.39 -9.75
CA ASN A 153 14.58 2.68 -9.15
C ASN A 153 15.64 3.08 -10.19
N LYS A 154 15.28 3.15 -11.47
CA LYS A 154 16.22 3.53 -12.52
C LYS A 154 16.35 5.05 -12.58
N GLU A 155 17.56 5.56 -12.68
CA GLU A 155 17.85 7.00 -12.65
C GLU A 155 17.00 7.81 -13.64
N TRP A 156 16.83 7.32 -14.87
CA TRP A 156 15.99 7.94 -15.90
C TRP A 156 14.49 8.01 -15.56
N SER A 157 13.97 7.11 -14.72
CA SER A 157 12.58 7.17 -14.27
C SER A 157 12.30 8.33 -13.33
N SER A 158 13.33 8.91 -12.70
CA SER A 158 13.21 10.09 -11.84
C SER A 158 13.17 11.41 -12.62
N HIS A 159 13.60 11.41 -13.88
CA HIS A 159 13.71 12.61 -14.72
C HIS A 159 12.50 12.89 -15.60
N ASP A 160 11.64 11.90 -15.84
CA ASP A 160 10.40 12.06 -16.61
C ASP A 160 9.17 11.84 -15.72
N PRO A 161 8.40 12.91 -15.42
CA PRO A 161 7.15 12.80 -14.67
C PRO A 161 6.18 11.77 -15.24
N LEU A 162 6.11 11.61 -16.57
CA LEU A 162 5.22 10.64 -17.23
C LEU A 162 5.58 9.20 -16.87
N ILE A 163 6.87 8.91 -16.75
CA ILE A 163 7.38 7.60 -16.33
C ILE A 163 7.09 7.35 -14.85
N GLN A 164 7.15 8.38 -14.01
CA GLN A 164 6.79 8.26 -12.59
C GLN A 164 5.31 7.87 -12.41
N TYR A 165 4.41 8.28 -13.31
CA TYR A 165 3.01 7.84 -13.31
C TYR A 165 2.82 6.38 -13.75
N ALA A 166 3.84 5.68 -14.24
CA ALA A 166 3.72 4.25 -14.57
C ALA A 166 3.86 3.34 -13.34
N PHE A 167 4.36 3.88 -12.22
CA PHE A 167 4.68 3.12 -11.01
C PHE A 167 3.78 3.51 -9.82
N VAL A 168 3.82 2.68 -8.78
CA VAL A 168 3.22 3.02 -7.48
C VAL A 168 3.90 4.24 -6.86
N SER A 169 3.17 4.95 -6.00
CA SER A 169 3.66 6.09 -5.24
C SER A 169 4.75 5.70 -4.23
N ASP A 170 5.53 6.69 -3.80
CA ASP A 170 6.57 6.47 -2.78
C ASP A 170 5.96 6.10 -1.43
N GLY A 171 4.81 6.69 -1.11
CA GLY A 171 4.03 6.34 0.09
C GLY A 171 3.62 4.87 0.12
N PHE A 172 3.20 4.33 -1.02
CA PHE A 172 2.91 2.90 -1.17
C PHE A 172 4.13 2.03 -0.83
N LEU A 173 5.28 2.32 -1.44
CA LEU A 173 6.48 1.52 -1.23
C LEU A 173 7.05 1.65 0.19
N LEU A 174 6.96 2.83 0.80
CA LEU A 174 7.36 3.00 2.20
C LEU A 174 6.53 2.13 3.14
N ASN A 175 5.22 2.13 2.98
CA ASN A 175 4.34 1.29 3.80
C ASN A 175 4.59 -0.20 3.54
N LEU A 176 4.78 -0.61 2.28
CA LEU A 176 5.13 -2.00 1.94
C LEU A 176 6.48 -2.41 2.55
N ASN A 177 7.49 -1.54 2.49
CA ASN A 177 8.79 -1.78 3.10
C ASN A 177 8.69 -1.96 4.60
N ILE A 178 7.89 -1.13 5.29
CA ILE A 178 7.67 -1.25 6.74
C ILE A 178 6.98 -2.56 7.10
N VAL A 179 5.99 -2.98 6.30
CA VAL A 179 5.35 -4.30 6.43
C VAL A 179 6.39 -5.40 6.31
N LEU A 180 7.24 -5.38 5.27
CA LEU A 180 8.27 -6.39 5.04
C LEU A 180 9.31 -6.43 6.17
N LEU A 181 9.77 -5.26 6.63
CA LEU A 181 10.69 -5.15 7.76
C LEU A 181 10.10 -5.78 9.02
N ASN A 182 8.82 -5.54 9.31
CA ASN A 182 8.13 -6.15 10.45
C ASN A 182 7.90 -7.66 10.29
N LEU A 183 7.74 -8.16 9.06
CA LEU A 183 7.64 -9.60 8.79
C LEU A 183 8.99 -10.31 8.97
N VAL A 184 10.11 -9.67 8.61
CA VAL A 184 11.45 -10.26 8.74
C VAL A 184 12.06 -10.09 10.13
N LYS A 185 11.58 -9.11 10.92
CA LYS A 185 12.11 -8.78 12.25
C LYS A 185 12.37 -9.99 13.16
N PRO A 186 11.47 -10.99 13.30
CA PRO A 186 11.70 -12.15 14.16
C PRO A 186 12.90 -13.02 13.76
N PHE A 187 13.40 -12.88 12.53
CA PHE A 187 14.56 -13.63 12.02
C PHE A 187 15.88 -12.83 12.09
N ALA A 188 15.81 -11.54 12.41
CA ALA A 188 16.94 -10.62 12.42
C ALA A 188 17.37 -10.21 13.84
N GLU A 189 16.58 -10.54 14.87
CA GLU A 189 16.95 -10.29 16.25
C GLU A 189 18.04 -11.30 16.69
N PRO A 190 19.14 -10.85 17.31
CA PRO A 190 20.16 -11.74 17.81
C PRO A 190 19.57 -12.65 18.90
N TYR A 191 19.88 -13.95 18.80
CA TYR A 191 19.53 -14.98 19.78
C TYR A 191 20.25 -14.77 21.12
#